data_AF-A0A2G9UXP5-F1
#
_entry.id   AF-A0A2G9UXP5-F1
#
_cell.length_a   1.000
_cell.length_b   1.000
_cell.length_c   1.000
_cell.angle_alpha   90.00
_cell.angle_beta   90.00
_cell.angle_gamma   90.00
#
_symmetry.space_group_name_H-M   'P 1'
#
loop_
_entity.id
_entity.type
_entity.pdbx_description
1 polymer ?
#
loop_
_entity_poly.entity_id
_entity_poly.type
_entity_poly.pdbx_seq_one_letter_code
_entity_poly.pdbx_strand_id
1 'polypeptide(L)'
;MVFLQEGNGVHSLIIVQTELADSGQFTCLAENVAGEARSTADLVVRPRGTGPGSYFHVTKVTQEKQVEGEQPVRNTAFTIENPPLQSALL
;
A
#
# COMPACT_ATOMS: atom_id res chain seq x y z
N MET A 1 -14.92 -9.30 1.43
CA MET A 1 -13.78 -9.01 0.54
C MET A 1 -13.98 -9.76 -0.77
N VAL A 2 -13.85 -9.11 -1.92
CA VAL A 2 -14.04 -9.72 -3.25
C VAL A 2 -12.91 -9.29 -4.17
N PHE A 3 -12.36 -10.24 -4.93
CA PHE A 3 -11.39 -9.97 -6.00
C PHE A 3 -12.09 -10.05 -7.34
N LEU A 4 -11.91 -9.04 -8.18
CA LEU A 4 -12.48 -8.96 -9.52
C LEU A 4 -11.38 -8.86 -10.56
N GLN A 5 -11.57 -9.55 -11.68
CA GLN A 5 -10.76 -9.41 -12.89
C GLN A 5 -11.65 -8.77 -13.96
N GLU A 6 -11.33 -7.52 -14.32
CA GLU A 6 -12.15 -6.72 -15.23
C GLU A 6 -11.71 -6.86 -16.70
N GLY A 7 -10.57 -7.53 -16.93
CA GLY A 7 -9.95 -7.67 -18.25
C GLY A 7 -8.86 -6.64 -18.49
N ASN A 8 -8.10 -6.78 -19.59
CA ASN A 8 -7.02 -5.85 -19.97
C ASN A 8 -5.94 -5.62 -18.89
N GLY A 9 -5.69 -6.61 -18.02
CA GLY A 9 -4.74 -6.49 -16.91
C GLY A 9 -5.26 -5.67 -15.72
N VAL A 10 -6.55 -5.36 -15.66
CA VAL A 10 -7.18 -4.64 -14.54
C VAL A 10 -7.72 -5.63 -13.51
N HIS A 11 -7.31 -5.43 -12.26
CA HIS A 11 -7.73 -6.21 -11.11
C HIS A 11 -8.19 -5.26 -9.98
N SER A 12 -9.28 -5.63 -9.31
CA SER A 12 -9.88 -4.83 -8.25
C SER A 12 -10.09 -5.65 -6.98
N LEU A 13 -9.80 -5.03 -5.84
CA LEU A 13 -10.10 -5.57 -4.51
C LEU A 13 -11.18 -4.71 -3.86
N ILE A 14 -12.33 -5.32 -3.55
CA ILE A 14 -13.48 -4.64 -2.96
C ILE A 14 -13.76 -5.17 -1.55
N ILE A 15 -13.82 -4.26 -0.57
CA ILE A 15 -14.27 -4.53 0.80
C ILE A 15 -15.64 -3.83 0.96
N VAL A 16 -16.72 -4.58 0.76
CA VAL A 16 -18.10 -4.05 0.69
C VAL A 16 -18.55 -3.45 2.03
N GLN A 17 -18.20 -4.11 3.13
CA GLN A 17 -18.48 -3.66 4.48
C GLN A 17 -17.20 -3.82 5.29
N THR A 18 -16.72 -2.71 5.84
CA THR A 18 -15.49 -2.69 6.63
C THR A 18 -15.78 -2.92 8.10
N GLU A 19 -14.98 -3.78 8.71
CA GLU A 19 -14.93 -4.04 10.14
C GLU A 19 -13.55 -3.69 10.69
N LEU A 20 -13.43 -3.55 12.02
CA LEU A 20 -12.14 -3.21 12.63
C LEU A 20 -11.02 -4.20 12.26
N ALA A 21 -11.38 -5.47 12.07
CA ALA A 21 -10.48 -6.54 11.66
C ALA A 21 -9.93 -6.40 10.22
N ASP A 22 -10.57 -5.60 9.37
CA ASP A 22 -10.07 -5.31 8.02
C ASP A 22 -8.92 -4.29 8.03
N SER A 23 -8.63 -3.66 9.18
CA SER A 23 -7.51 -2.74 9.29
C SER A 23 -6.18 -3.46 9.08
N GLY A 24 -5.29 -2.90 8.27
CA GLY A 24 -4.01 -3.50 8.00
C GLY A 24 -3.35 -2.95 6.74
N GLN A 25 -2.24 -3.57 6.37
CA GLN A 25 -1.50 -3.24 5.17
C GLN A 25 -1.88 -4.18 4.02
N PHE A 26 -2.25 -3.60 2.89
CA PHE A 26 -2.61 -4.31 1.67
C PHE A 26 -1.54 -4.09 0.63
N THR A 27 -1.04 -5.17 0.02
CA THR A 27 -0.04 -5.12 -1.05
C THR A 27 -0.61 -5.75 -2.31
N CYS A 28 -0.61 -4.99 -3.40
CA CYS A 28 -0.79 -5.49 -4.75
C CYS A 28 0.58 -5.91 -5.31
N LEU A 29 0.65 -7.14 -5.84
CA LEU A 29 1.84 -7.72 -6.46
C LEU A 29 1.50 -8.09 -7.90
N ALA A 30 2.22 -7.51 -8.85
CA ALA A 30 2.11 -7.80 -10.27
C ALA A 30 3.43 -8.42 -10.76
N GLU A 31 3.36 -9.61 -11.36
CA GLU A 31 4.53 -10.37 -11.81
C GLU A 31 4.49 -10.60 -13.32
N ASN A 32 5.65 -10.52 -13.97
CA ASN A 32 5.86 -10.91 -15.36
C ASN A 32 7.26 -11.49 -15.55
N VAL A 33 7.61 -11.90 -16.77
CA VAL A 33 8.92 -12.51 -17.08
C VAL A 33 10.12 -11.59 -16.82
N ALA A 34 9.92 -10.28 -16.75
CA ALA A 34 10.96 -9.29 -16.45
C ALA A 34 11.13 -9.03 -14.94
N GLY A 35 10.20 -9.51 -14.10
CA GLY A 35 10.26 -9.36 -12.65
C GLY A 35 8.91 -9.06 -12.01
N GLU A 36 8.95 -8.43 -10.84
CA GLU A 36 7.77 -8.07 -10.05
C GLU A 36 7.66 -6.56 -9.80
N ALA A 37 6.44 -6.06 -9.68
CA ALA A 37 6.10 -4.72 -9.22
C ALA A 37 5.15 -4.83 -8.04
N ARG A 38 5.39 -4.02 -7.00
CA ARG A 38 4.60 -4.01 -5.76
C ARG A 38 4.07 -2.62 -5.46
N SER A 39 2.83 -2.54 -5.01
CA SER A 39 2.22 -1.32 -4.48
C SER A 39 1.52 -1.64 -3.17
N THR A 40 1.78 -0.84 -2.14
CA THR A 40 1.30 -1.09 -0.78
C THR A 40 0.50 0.10 -0.29
N ALA A 41 -0.62 -0.17 0.39
CA ALA A 41 -1.48 0.84 1.00
C ALA A 41 -1.93 0.37 2.39
N ASP A 42 -2.15 1.33 3.28
CA ASP A 42 -2.63 1.04 4.64
C ASP A 42 -4.12 1.39 4.75
N LEU A 43 -4.92 0.44 5.25
CA LEU A 43 -6.33 0.62 5.55
C LEU A 43 -6.49 0.75 7.06
N VAL A 44 -7.06 1.86 7.51
CA VAL A 44 -7.39 2.08 8.92
C VAL A 44 -8.88 2.23 9.10
N VAL A 45 -9.53 1.18 9.62
CA VAL A 45 -10.96 1.20 9.93
C VAL A 45 -11.15 1.71 11.36
N ARG A 46 -12.10 2.63 11.56
CA ARG A 46 -12.37 3.23 12.87
C ARG A 46 -13.88 3.26 13.14
N PRO A 47 -14.30 3.25 14.42
CA PRO A 47 -15.69 3.48 14.77
C PRO A 47 -16.18 4.84 14.25
N ARG A 48 -17.45 4.93 13.90
CA ARG A 48 -18.07 6.21 13.52
C ARG A 48 -17.95 7.22 14.67
N GLY A 49 -17.58 8.46 14.33
CA GLY A 49 -17.48 9.55 15.30
C GLY A 49 -16.14 9.67 16.01
N THR A 50 -15.17 8.77 15.76
CA THR A 50 -13.79 9.00 16.22
C THR A 50 -13.07 9.91 15.24
N GLY A 51 -12.40 10.96 15.74
CA GLY A 51 -11.51 11.78 14.92
C GLY A 51 -10.37 10.94 14.31
N PRO A 52 -9.68 11.45 13.28
CA PRO A 52 -8.51 10.77 12.74
C PRO A 52 -7.46 10.63 13.85
N GLY A 53 -7.27 9.42 14.37
CA GLY A 53 -6.16 9.12 15.27
C GLY A 53 -4.81 9.33 14.56
N SER A 54 -3.73 9.47 15.32
CA SER A 54 -2.39 9.53 14.74
C SER A 54 -2.08 8.21 14.02
N TYR A 55 -1.87 8.28 12.70
CA TYR A 55 -1.45 7.16 11.88
C TYR A 55 -0.33 7.65 10.97
N PHE A 56 0.81 6.95 10.93
CA PHE A 56 1.92 7.30 10.06
C PHE A 56 2.00 6.26 8.94
N HIS A 57 1.97 6.70 7.69
CA HIS A 57 2.25 5.81 6.56
C HIS A 57 3.76 5.70 6.40
N VAL A 58 4.30 4.49 6.55
CA VAL A 58 5.74 4.24 6.36
C VAL A 58 5.95 3.48 5.07
N THR A 59 6.44 4.18 4.04
CA THR A 59 6.77 3.57 2.75
C THR A 59 8.22 3.15 2.77
N LYS A 60 8.48 1.84 2.62
CA LYS A 60 9.83 1.33 2.36
C LYS A 60 10.00 1.10 0.86
N VAL A 61 10.86 1.88 0.23
CA VAL A 61 11.26 1.69 -1.17
C VAL A 61 12.55 0.88 -1.19
N THR A 62 12.55 -0.26 -1.88
CA THR A 62 13.77 -1.03 -2.16
C THR A 62 14.02 -1.02 -3.66
N GLN A 63 15.22 -0.63 -4.08
CA GLN A 63 15.66 -0.69 -5.46
C GLN A 63 16.86 -1.62 -5.55
N GLU A 64 16.75 -2.67 -6.36
CA GLU A 64 17.83 -3.60 -6.64
C GLU A 64 18.32 -3.38 -8.07
N LYS A 65 19.62 -3.09 -8.21
CA LYS A 65 20.27 -2.95 -9.50
C LYS A 65 21.24 -4.12 -9.67
N GLN A 66 21.00 -4.93 -10.69
CA GLN A 66 21.91 -6.00 -11.09
C GLN A 66 22.65 -5.57 -12.37
N VAL A 67 23.97 -5.55 -12.30
CA VAL A 67 24.86 -5.36 -13.46
C VAL A 67 25.49 -6.72 -13.75
N GLU A 68 25.52 -7.12 -15.02
CA GLU A 68 26.08 -8.41 -15.42
C GLU A 68 27.56 -8.50 -15.01
N GLY A 69 27.89 -9.49 -14.16
CA GLY A 69 29.23 -9.67 -13.60
C GLY A 69 29.50 -8.97 -12.26
N GLU A 70 28.56 -8.21 -11.70
CA GLU A 70 28.70 -7.55 -10.39
C GLU A 70 27.72 -8.10 -9.35
N GLN A 71 28.01 -7.85 -8.07
CA GLN A 71 27.05 -8.15 -6.99
C GLN A 71 25.83 -7.22 -7.10
N PRO A 72 24.60 -7.73 -6.86
CA PRO A 72 23.40 -6.91 -6.88
C PRO A 72 23.49 -5.80 -5.83
N VAL A 73 23.34 -4.55 -6.26
CA VAL A 73 23.32 -3.38 -5.36
C VAL A 73 21.89 -3.12 -4.92
N ARG A 74 21.66 -3.18 -3.60
CA ARG A 74 20.34 -2.92 -2.99
C ARG A 74 20.34 -1.58 -2.26
N ASN A 75 19.55 -0.64 -2.75
CA ASN A 75 19.28 0.63 -2.09
C ASN A 75 17.93 0.58 -1.37
N THR A 76 17.88 1.00 -0.11
CA THR A 76 16.62 1.09 0.66
C THR A 76 16.40 2.50 1.18
N ALA A 77 15.22 3.05 0.93
CA ALA A 77 14.77 4.33 1.48
C ALA A 77 13.46 4.14 2.26
N PHE A 78 13.26 4.97 3.29
CA PHE A 78 12.04 5.00 4.09
C PHE A 78 11.45 6.41 4.06
N THR A 79 10.16 6.52 3.78
CA THR A 79 9.40 7.78 3.87
C THR A 79 8.32 7.61 4.93
N ILE A 80 8.18 8.60 5.81
CA ILE A 80 7.12 8.65 6.81
C ILE A 80 6.19 9.82 6.45
N GLU A 81 4.98 9.50 6.04
CA GLU A 81 3.97 10.51 5.72
C GLU A 81 3.02 10.69 6.90
N ASN A 82 2.90 11.93 7.37
CA ASN A 82 1.88 12.31 8.32
C ASN A 82 0.53 12.41 7.61
N PRO A 83 -0.58 12.00 8.26
CA PRO A 83 -1.88 12.20 7.68
C PRO A 83 -2.13 13.72 7.61
N PRO A 84 -2.74 14.22 6.53
CA PRO A 84 -3.10 15.63 6.46
C PRO A 84 -3.97 15.97 7.66
N LEU A 85 -3.62 17.06 8.37
CA LEU A 85 -4.48 17.62 9.41
C LEU A 85 -5.82 17.90 8.73
N GLN A 86 -6.89 17.23 9.14
CA GLN A 86 -8.22 17.58 8.66
C GLN A 86 -8.45 19.03 9.07
N SER A 87 -8.60 19.91 8.08
CA SER A 87 -9.19 21.22 8.28
C SER A 87 -10.52 20.95 8.98
N ALA A 88 -10.61 21.36 10.25
CA ALA A 88 -11.86 21.32 10.97
C ALA A 88 -12.84 22.20 10.18
N LEU A 89 -13.72 21.56 9.40
CA LEU A 89 -14.92 22.20 8.88
C LEU A 89 -15.82 22.43 10.10
N LEU A 90 -15.71 23.62 10.66
CA LEU A 90 -16.77 24.30 11.40
C LEU A 90 -17.71 24.98 10.41
#